data_AF-A0A5A4M1Z7-F1
#
_entry.id   AF-A0A5A4M1Z7-F1
#
_cell.length_a   1.000
_cell.length_b   1.000
_cell.length_c   1.000
_cell.angle_alpha   90.00
_cell.angle_beta   90.00
_cell.angle_gamma   90.00
#
_symmetry.space_group_name_H-M   'P 1'
#
loop_
_entity.id
_entity.type
_entity.pdbx_description
1 polymer ?
#
loop_
_entity_poly.entity_id
_entity_poly.type
_entity_poly.pdbx_seq_one_letter_code
_entity_poly.pdbx_strand_id
1 'polypeptide(L)'
;MVKEGKLIFSFDETKNARFGVLPRYAKDELLIRWFELPNCFIFHNANAWEEEDEVVLITCRLQNPDLDMVNGPVKKKLENFKNELYEMRFNLKSGLASQKKLSESAVDFPRVNESYTGRKQRYVYGTTLDSIAKVTGIVKFDLHASPEVGKTKIEVGGNVQGLYDLGPGRFGSEAIFVPRVPGITSEEDDGYLIFFVHDENTGKSAIHVLDAKTMSTDPVAVVELPHRVPYGFHAFFVTEEQLQEQARL
;
A
#
# COMPACT_ATOMS: atom_id res chain seq x y z
N MET A 1 -24.62 -10.77 -6.59
CA MET A 1 -25.04 -11.59 -7.74
C MET A 1 -24.53 -10.92 -9.01
N VAL A 2 -23.63 -11.58 -9.72
CA VAL A 2 -23.14 -11.14 -11.04
C VAL A 2 -24.28 -11.32 -12.04
N LYS A 3 -24.72 -10.25 -12.71
CA LYS A 3 -25.64 -10.33 -13.85
C LYS A 3 -24.78 -10.21 -15.11
N GLU A 4 -24.98 -11.11 -16.07
CA GLU A 4 -24.26 -11.10 -17.37
C GLU A 4 -22.72 -11.26 -17.28
N GLY A 5 -22.19 -11.83 -16.20
CA GLY A 5 -20.74 -12.09 -16.07
C GLY A 5 -19.89 -10.85 -15.74
N LYS A 6 -20.52 -9.70 -15.47
CA LYS A 6 -19.83 -8.43 -15.17
C LYS A 6 -19.89 -8.06 -13.69
N LEU A 7 -18.88 -7.33 -13.22
CA LEU A 7 -18.94 -6.74 -11.88
C LEU A 7 -20.09 -5.74 -11.76
N ILE A 8 -20.59 -5.58 -10.52
CA ILE A 8 -21.65 -4.59 -10.23
C ILE A 8 -21.15 -3.15 -10.32
N PHE A 9 -19.82 -2.97 -10.40
CA PHE A 9 -19.15 -1.69 -10.55
C PHE A 9 -18.34 -1.70 -11.86
N SER A 10 -18.41 -0.61 -12.61
CA SER A 10 -17.60 -0.37 -13.80
C SER A 10 -16.80 0.91 -13.61
N PHE A 11 -15.58 0.94 -14.15
CA PHE A 11 -14.80 2.16 -14.21
C PHE A 11 -15.33 3.07 -15.33
N ASP A 12 -15.50 4.36 -15.03
CA ASP A 12 -15.92 5.38 -16.00
C ASP A 12 -14.76 6.35 -16.21
N GLU A 13 -14.03 6.15 -17.32
CA GLU A 13 -12.86 6.95 -17.67
C GLU A 13 -13.20 8.42 -18.00
N THR A 14 -14.49 8.74 -18.22
CA THR A 14 -14.93 10.09 -18.57
C THR A 14 -15.09 11.01 -17.36
N LYS A 15 -15.01 10.47 -16.14
CA LYS A 15 -15.24 11.21 -14.89
C LYS A 15 -13.96 11.62 -14.19
N ASN A 16 -13.90 12.86 -13.72
CA ASN A 16 -12.86 13.27 -12.77
C ASN A 16 -12.99 12.51 -11.44
N ALA A 17 -11.86 12.31 -10.78
CA ALA A 17 -11.83 11.79 -9.42
C ALA A 17 -12.19 12.91 -8.44
N ARG A 18 -13.09 12.64 -7.50
CA ARG A 18 -13.55 13.59 -6.48
C ARG A 18 -13.05 13.18 -5.10
N PHE A 19 -12.46 14.13 -4.38
CA PHE A 19 -11.92 13.93 -3.04
C PHE A 19 -12.65 14.85 -2.07
N GLY A 20 -13.24 14.26 -1.02
CA GLY A 20 -13.93 15.01 0.02
C GLY A 20 -13.06 15.12 1.27
N VAL A 21 -12.76 16.34 1.70
CA VAL A 21 -12.15 16.60 3.00
C VAL A 21 -13.24 17.04 3.97
N LEU A 22 -13.50 16.21 4.97
CA LEU A 22 -14.47 16.48 6.03
C LEU A 22 -13.73 16.68 7.36
N PRO A 23 -13.96 17.80 8.09
CA PRO A 23 -13.44 17.94 9.44
C PRO A 23 -13.89 16.76 10.32
N ARG A 24 -12.94 16.12 11.02
CA ARG A 24 -13.19 14.89 11.80
C ARG A 24 -14.34 14.99 12.80
N TYR A 25 -14.61 16.19 13.31
CA TYR A 25 -15.67 16.46 14.30
C TYR A 25 -16.84 17.26 13.73
N ALA A 26 -16.99 17.29 12.40
CA ALA A 26 -18.17 17.86 11.76
C ALA A 26 -19.44 17.11 12.21
N LYS A 27 -20.54 17.84 12.37
CA LYS A 27 -21.84 17.27 12.78
C LYS A 27 -22.65 16.73 11.61
N ASP A 28 -22.33 17.19 10.41
CA ASP A 28 -23.02 16.87 9.16
C ASP A 28 -22.07 17.05 7.96
N GLU A 29 -22.53 16.66 6.78
CA GLU A 29 -21.79 16.70 5.53
C GLU A 29 -21.63 18.11 4.92
N LEU A 30 -22.25 19.15 5.49
CA LEU A 30 -22.21 20.50 4.91
C LEU A 30 -20.80 21.11 4.98
N LEU A 31 -19.94 20.57 5.85
CA LEU A 31 -18.55 20.98 5.98
C LEU A 31 -17.58 20.25 5.04
N ILE A 32 -18.07 19.34 4.18
CA ILE A 32 -17.21 18.69 3.18
C ILE A 32 -16.71 19.73 2.19
N ARG A 33 -15.39 19.79 2.02
CA ARG A 33 -14.75 20.47 0.88
C ARG A 33 -14.42 19.45 -0.19
N TRP A 34 -14.97 19.65 -1.38
CA TRP A 34 -14.74 18.77 -2.53
C TRP A 34 -13.62 19.33 -3.40
N PHE A 35 -12.70 18.45 -3.75
CA PHE A 35 -11.61 18.70 -4.69
C PHE A 35 -11.76 17.77 -5.89
N GLU A 36 -11.26 18.22 -7.04
CA GLU A 36 -11.22 17.42 -8.27
C GLU A 36 -9.78 17.24 -8.74
N LEU A 37 -9.47 16.02 -9.16
CA LEU A 37 -8.24 15.67 -9.86
C LEU A 37 -8.60 14.91 -11.15
N PRO A 38 -7.68 14.84 -12.13
CA PRO A 38 -7.85 13.98 -13.29
C PRO A 38 -8.28 12.57 -12.90
N ASN A 39 -9.02 11.92 -13.81
CA ASN A 39 -9.50 10.56 -13.64
C ASN A 39 -8.42 9.60 -13.08
N CYS A 40 -8.80 8.86 -12.06
CA CYS A 40 -7.99 7.83 -11.44
C CYS A 40 -8.85 6.87 -10.62
N PHE A 41 -8.24 5.73 -10.26
CA PHE A 41 -8.82 4.79 -9.33
C PHE A 41 -7.82 4.52 -8.20
N ILE A 42 -8.31 4.36 -6.97
CA ILE A 42 -7.49 4.09 -5.79
C ILE A 42 -8.14 2.91 -5.05
N PHE A 43 -7.37 1.84 -4.83
CA PHE A 43 -7.76 0.79 -3.89
C PHE A 43 -7.31 1.13 -2.48
N HIS A 44 -6.02 1.49 -2.32
CA HIS A 44 -5.40 1.61 -1.02
C HIS A 44 -4.64 2.93 -0.87
N ASN A 45 -4.73 3.49 0.32
CA ASN A 45 -4.02 4.68 0.75
C ASN A 45 -2.93 4.28 1.74
N ALA A 46 -1.75 4.89 1.65
CA ALA A 46 -0.67 4.66 2.59
C ALA A 46 -0.89 5.43 3.90
N ASN A 47 -1.10 6.75 3.79
CA ASN A 47 -1.32 7.64 4.92
C ASN A 47 -1.85 9.00 4.43
N ALA A 48 -2.40 9.80 5.33
CA ALA A 48 -2.74 11.19 5.09
C ALA A 48 -2.41 12.06 6.31
N TRP A 49 -2.09 13.34 6.11
CA TRP A 49 -1.83 14.29 7.20
C TRP A 49 -2.09 15.73 6.78
N GLU A 50 -2.11 16.63 7.76
CA GLU A 50 -2.21 18.08 7.55
C GLU A 50 -0.79 18.70 7.49
N GLU A 51 -0.55 19.53 6.49
CA GLU A 51 0.66 20.34 6.34
C GLU A 51 0.25 21.78 6.00
N GLU A 52 0.33 22.66 6.99
CA GLU A 52 -0.16 24.05 6.90
C GLU A 52 -1.62 24.13 6.45
N ASP A 53 -1.89 24.78 5.31
CA ASP A 53 -3.22 24.94 4.72
C ASP A 53 -3.63 23.74 3.84
N GLU A 54 -2.85 22.65 3.82
CA GLU A 54 -3.06 21.51 2.93
C GLU A 54 -3.32 20.20 3.66
N VAL A 55 -4.15 19.34 3.06
CA VAL A 55 -4.19 17.91 3.36
C VAL A 55 -3.33 17.19 2.32
N VAL A 56 -2.39 16.38 2.79
CA VAL A 56 -1.54 15.53 1.96
C VAL A 56 -2.03 14.09 2.06
N LEU A 57 -2.16 13.41 0.92
CA LEU A 57 -2.53 12.01 0.80
C LEU A 57 -1.47 11.25 0.01
N ILE A 58 -0.94 10.18 0.59
CA ILE A 58 -0.09 9.23 -0.11
C ILE A 58 -0.91 8.00 -0.45
N THR A 59 -0.96 7.65 -1.74
CA THR A 59 -1.88 6.63 -2.25
C THR A 59 -1.31 5.82 -3.40
N CYS A 60 -1.79 4.59 -3.55
CA CYS A 60 -1.57 3.77 -4.74
C CYS A 60 -2.65 4.09 -5.78
N ARG A 61 -2.25 4.76 -6.86
CA ARG A 61 -3.13 5.25 -7.92
C ARG A 61 -3.02 4.34 -9.14
N LEU A 62 -4.18 3.94 -9.66
CA LEU A 62 -4.33 3.22 -10.91
C LEU A 62 -4.85 4.15 -12.01
N GLN A 63 -4.31 3.97 -13.21
CA GLN A 63 -4.79 4.61 -14.42
C GLN A 63 -5.68 3.64 -15.21
N ASN A 64 -6.94 4.03 -15.44
CA ASN A 64 -7.91 3.31 -16.29
C ASN A 64 -7.99 1.79 -16.03
N PRO A 65 -8.26 1.33 -14.80
CA PRO A 65 -8.33 -0.09 -14.54
C PRO A 65 -9.54 -0.74 -15.24
N ASP A 66 -9.30 -1.87 -15.88
CA ASP A 66 -10.38 -2.80 -16.24
C ASP A 66 -10.75 -3.61 -14.99
N LEU A 67 -11.82 -3.17 -14.31
CA LEU A 67 -12.26 -3.81 -13.07
C LEU A 67 -12.74 -5.25 -13.30
N ASP A 68 -13.23 -5.61 -14.49
CA ASP A 68 -13.65 -7.00 -14.77
C ASP A 68 -12.44 -7.96 -14.78
N MET A 69 -11.21 -7.45 -15.02
CA MET A 69 -9.97 -8.22 -14.85
C MET A 69 -9.65 -8.54 -13.38
N VAL A 70 -10.22 -7.83 -12.41
CA VAL A 70 -10.01 -8.05 -10.98
C VAL A 70 -10.69 -9.33 -10.49
N ASN A 71 -11.77 -9.76 -11.17
CA ASN A 71 -12.55 -10.95 -10.81
C ASN A 71 -12.37 -12.13 -11.79
N GLY A 72 -11.55 -11.97 -12.84
CA GLY A 72 -11.22 -13.03 -13.78
C GLY A 72 -10.32 -14.10 -13.15
N PRO A 73 -10.22 -15.30 -13.74
CA PRO A 73 -9.23 -16.28 -13.31
C PRO A 73 -7.84 -15.64 -13.30
N VAL A 74 -7.08 -15.85 -12.21
CA VAL A 74 -5.72 -15.33 -11.88
C VAL A 74 -4.67 -15.46 -13.01
N LYS A 75 -5.04 -16.08 -14.13
CA LYS A 75 -4.20 -16.35 -15.30
C LYS A 75 -3.95 -15.17 -16.24
N LYS A 76 -4.62 -14.03 -16.09
CA LYS A 76 -4.35 -12.85 -16.96
C LYS A 76 -3.33 -11.92 -16.30
N LYS A 77 -2.18 -11.75 -16.96
CA LYS A 77 -1.14 -10.78 -16.58
C LYS A 77 -1.72 -9.37 -16.52
N LEU A 78 -1.19 -8.57 -15.61
CA LEU A 78 -1.55 -7.18 -15.38
C LEU A 78 -0.98 -6.21 -16.42
N GLU A 79 -1.10 -6.53 -17.71
CA GLU A 79 -0.49 -5.71 -18.78
C GLU A 79 -1.02 -4.25 -18.80
N ASN A 80 -2.20 -4.00 -18.21
CA ASN A 80 -2.82 -2.67 -18.10
C ASN A 80 -2.97 -2.16 -16.64
N PHE A 81 -2.40 -2.82 -15.64
CA PHE A 81 -2.57 -2.43 -14.24
C PHE A 81 -1.39 -1.58 -13.77
N LYS A 82 -1.40 -0.31 -14.20
CA LYS A 82 -0.38 0.66 -13.80
C LYS A 82 -0.67 1.20 -12.42
N ASN A 83 -0.15 0.53 -11.39
CA ASN A 83 -0.32 0.95 -10.01
C ASN A 83 0.96 1.61 -9.47
N GLU A 84 0.84 2.91 -9.21
CA GLU A 84 1.94 3.82 -8.95
C GLU A 84 1.67 4.55 -7.63
N LEU A 85 2.72 4.81 -6.85
CA LEU A 85 2.61 5.63 -5.64
C LEU A 85 2.47 7.11 -6.05
N TYR A 86 1.51 7.82 -5.47
CA TYR A 86 1.27 9.24 -5.69
C TYR A 86 1.19 10.01 -4.37
N GLU A 87 1.65 11.25 -4.41
CA GLU A 87 1.32 12.29 -3.45
C GLU A 87 0.22 13.18 -4.05
N MET A 88 -0.88 13.34 -3.32
CA MET A 88 -1.96 14.27 -3.66
C MET A 88 -2.05 15.33 -2.58
N ARG A 89 -2.19 16.60 -2.98
CA ARG A 89 -2.29 17.74 -2.07
C ARG A 89 -3.59 18.49 -2.32
N PHE A 90 -4.28 18.84 -1.23
CA PHE A 90 -5.57 19.52 -1.24
C PHE A 90 -5.47 20.80 -0.42
N ASN A 91 -5.37 21.94 -1.08
CA ASN A 91 -5.21 23.23 -0.42
C ASN A 91 -6.55 23.78 0.05
N LEU A 92 -6.77 23.81 1.36
CA LEU A 92 -8.02 24.22 1.96
C LEU A 92 -8.28 25.72 1.76
N LYS A 93 -7.25 26.55 1.60
CA LYS A 93 -7.40 28.00 1.44
C LYS A 93 -7.73 28.41 0.01
N SER A 94 -7.01 27.88 -0.97
CA SER A 94 -7.20 28.21 -2.39
C SER A 94 -8.25 27.35 -3.07
N GLY A 95 -8.58 26.18 -2.51
CA GLY A 95 -9.47 25.20 -3.14
C GLY A 95 -8.82 24.40 -4.27
N LEU A 96 -7.51 24.58 -4.50
CA LEU A 96 -6.77 23.86 -5.53
C LEU A 96 -6.33 22.48 -5.04
N ALA A 97 -6.27 21.52 -5.97
CA ALA A 97 -5.69 20.20 -5.75
C ALA A 97 -4.58 19.92 -6.76
N SER A 98 -3.58 19.14 -6.34
CA SER A 98 -2.49 18.70 -7.20
C SER A 98 -2.11 17.25 -6.91
N GLN A 99 -1.42 16.61 -7.86
CA GLN A 99 -0.90 15.26 -7.69
C GLN A 99 0.49 15.13 -8.31
N LYS A 100 1.34 14.32 -7.69
CA LYS A 100 2.72 14.05 -8.10
C LYS A 100 2.99 12.55 -8.04
N LYS A 101 3.46 11.97 -9.15
CA LYS A 101 3.92 10.58 -9.22
C LYS A 101 5.19 10.42 -8.37
N LEU A 102 5.23 9.38 -7.55
CA LEU A 102 6.33 9.05 -6.64
C LEU A 102 7.04 7.74 -7.03
N SER A 103 6.41 6.84 -7.77
CA SER A 103 7.06 5.58 -8.18
C SER A 103 6.63 5.15 -9.57
N GLU A 104 7.47 4.36 -10.24
CA GLU A 104 7.04 3.54 -11.37
C GLU A 104 6.04 2.45 -10.94
N SER A 105 5.37 1.88 -11.94
CA SER A 105 4.31 0.89 -11.74
C SER A 105 4.85 -0.44 -11.22
N ALA A 106 4.50 -0.77 -9.98
CA ALA A 106 4.51 -2.12 -9.40
C ALA A 106 4.18 -2.03 -7.90
N VAL A 107 3.25 -1.17 -7.46
CA VAL A 107 3.03 -0.93 -6.01
C VAL A 107 1.55 -0.98 -5.67
N ASP A 108 1.13 -1.93 -4.83
CA ASP A 108 -0.13 -1.87 -4.08
C ASP A 108 0.06 -2.32 -2.63
N PHE A 109 -1.00 -2.30 -1.82
CA PHE A 109 -0.98 -2.62 -0.40
C PHE A 109 0.07 -1.78 0.35
N PRO A 110 -0.02 -0.45 0.28
CA PRO A 110 0.94 0.43 0.92
C PRO A 110 0.79 0.37 2.44
N ARG A 111 1.91 0.33 3.14
CA ARG A 111 2.00 0.18 4.59
C ARG A 111 3.03 1.16 5.12
N VAL A 112 2.77 1.65 6.33
CA VAL A 112 3.60 2.62 7.05
C VAL A 112 3.77 2.14 8.49
N ASN A 113 4.67 2.75 9.24
CA ASN A 113 4.64 2.64 10.68
C ASN A 113 3.34 3.26 11.21
N GLU A 114 2.44 2.44 11.74
CA GLU A 114 1.10 2.87 12.19
C GLU A 114 1.14 3.87 13.36
N SER A 115 2.28 4.01 14.05
CA SER A 115 2.49 5.10 15.02
C SER A 115 2.43 6.50 14.37
N TYR A 116 2.55 6.56 13.04
CA TYR A 116 2.47 7.78 12.22
C TYR A 116 1.15 7.91 11.45
N THR A 117 0.15 7.05 11.68
CA THR A 117 -1.17 7.22 11.04
C THR A 117 -1.74 8.61 11.34
N GLY A 118 -2.12 9.35 10.29
CA GLY A 118 -2.62 10.72 10.43
C GLY A 118 -1.52 11.78 10.58
N ARG A 119 -0.24 11.39 10.58
CA ARG A 119 0.93 12.27 10.76
C ARG A 119 1.86 12.18 9.56
N LYS A 120 2.66 13.22 9.35
CA LYS A 120 3.71 13.21 8.33
C LYS A 120 4.67 12.05 8.60
N GLN A 121 4.88 11.24 7.58
CA GLN A 121 5.76 10.07 7.58
C GLN A 121 6.77 10.18 6.44
N ARG A 122 7.91 9.49 6.56
CA ARG A 122 8.97 9.40 5.56
C ARG A 122 8.95 8.10 4.77
N TYR A 123 8.68 6.95 5.39
CA TYR A 123 8.81 5.64 4.76
C TYR A 123 7.46 5.01 4.41
N VAL A 124 7.38 4.51 3.18
CA VAL A 124 6.27 3.68 2.71
C VAL A 124 6.82 2.34 2.25
N TYR A 125 6.18 1.26 2.70
CA TYR A 125 6.40 -0.08 2.20
C TYR A 125 5.25 -0.43 1.27
N GLY A 126 5.52 -1.09 0.15
CA GLY A 126 4.48 -1.57 -0.75
C GLY A 126 4.84 -2.92 -1.33
N THR A 127 3.89 -3.55 -2.01
CA THR A 127 4.07 -4.87 -2.62
C THR A 127 4.34 -4.74 -4.11
N THR A 128 5.28 -5.53 -4.64
CA THR A 128 5.38 -5.78 -6.07
C THR A 128 4.47 -6.92 -6.47
N LEU A 129 3.81 -6.82 -7.63
CA LEU A 129 2.73 -7.74 -8.05
C LEU A 129 3.04 -8.33 -9.43
N ASP A 130 2.80 -9.64 -9.60
CA ASP A 130 2.72 -10.30 -10.93
C ASP A 130 1.26 -10.38 -11.41
N SER A 131 0.33 -10.56 -10.48
CA SER A 131 -1.11 -10.39 -10.68
C SER A 131 -1.76 -9.80 -9.42
N ILE A 132 -3.05 -9.42 -9.49
CA ILE A 132 -3.77 -8.73 -8.38
C ILE A 132 -3.66 -9.47 -7.05
N ALA A 133 -3.58 -10.80 -7.08
CA ALA A 133 -3.50 -11.64 -5.88
C ALA A 133 -2.11 -12.25 -5.64
N LYS A 134 -1.13 -11.97 -6.50
CA LYS A 134 0.20 -12.60 -6.47
C LYS A 134 1.29 -11.56 -6.22
N VAL A 135 1.54 -11.28 -4.95
CA VAL A 135 2.68 -10.47 -4.48
C VAL A 135 3.98 -11.21 -4.78
N THR A 136 4.89 -10.59 -5.51
CA THR A 136 6.21 -11.14 -5.84
C THR A 136 7.34 -10.59 -4.97
N GLY A 137 7.05 -9.56 -4.18
CA GLY A 137 8.07 -8.92 -3.37
C GLY A 137 7.57 -7.69 -2.65
N ILE A 138 8.50 -7.02 -1.98
CA ILE A 138 8.25 -5.81 -1.19
C ILE A 138 9.23 -4.73 -1.61
N VAL A 139 8.73 -3.50 -1.71
CA VAL A 139 9.51 -2.31 -1.99
C VAL A 139 9.44 -1.34 -0.82
N LYS A 140 10.56 -0.66 -0.53
CA LYS A 140 10.63 0.44 0.44
C LYS A 140 10.90 1.76 -0.28
N PHE A 141 10.07 2.76 0.02
CA PHE A 141 10.20 4.13 -0.45
C PHE A 141 10.61 5.07 0.68
N ASP A 142 11.46 6.04 0.36
CA ASP A 142 11.78 7.20 1.18
C ASP A 142 11.21 8.45 0.53
N LEU A 143 10.14 9.00 1.10
CA LEU A 143 9.42 10.16 0.58
C LEU A 143 10.20 11.48 0.69
N HIS A 144 11.30 11.52 1.44
CA HIS A 144 12.19 12.68 1.48
C HIS A 144 13.19 12.70 0.32
N ALA A 145 13.39 11.56 -0.35
CA ALA A 145 14.20 11.47 -1.55
C ALA A 145 13.36 11.70 -2.81
N SER A 146 14.00 12.23 -3.86
CA SER A 146 13.34 12.44 -5.15
C SER A 146 13.30 11.14 -5.96
N PRO A 147 12.17 10.82 -6.63
CA PRO A 147 12.12 9.72 -7.59
C PRO A 147 13.10 9.92 -8.74
N GLU A 148 13.73 8.84 -9.21
CA GLU A 148 14.54 8.88 -10.43
C GLU A 148 13.64 8.97 -11.66
N VAL A 149 13.99 9.86 -12.58
CA VAL A 149 13.24 10.08 -13.83
C VAL A 149 13.76 9.13 -14.92
N GLY A 150 12.86 8.64 -15.77
CA GLY A 150 13.21 7.84 -16.95
C GLY A 150 13.33 6.34 -16.70
N LYS A 151 13.01 5.88 -15.48
CA LYS A 151 12.83 4.45 -15.19
C LYS A 151 11.53 3.95 -15.81
N THR A 152 11.51 2.69 -16.23
CA THR A 152 10.33 2.01 -16.77
C THR A 152 9.82 0.89 -15.87
N LYS A 153 10.57 0.58 -14.81
CA LYS A 153 10.28 -0.42 -13.78
C LYS A 153 10.91 0.04 -12.47
N ILE A 154 10.43 -0.51 -11.35
CA ILE A 154 10.99 -0.25 -10.04
C ILE A 154 12.39 -0.89 -9.92
N GLU A 155 13.37 -0.08 -9.51
CA GLU A 155 14.74 -0.47 -9.21
C GLU A 155 15.21 0.34 -8.00
N VAL A 156 16.15 -0.19 -7.21
CA VAL A 156 16.79 0.59 -6.13
C VAL A 156 17.52 1.80 -6.73
N GLY A 157 17.26 2.99 -6.17
CA GLY A 157 17.71 4.27 -6.70
C GLY A 157 16.71 5.39 -6.39
N GLY A 158 17.19 6.63 -6.30
CA GLY A 158 16.38 7.78 -5.89
C GLY A 158 15.61 7.54 -4.58
N ASN A 159 14.28 7.55 -4.67
CA ASN A 159 13.40 7.31 -3.54
C ASN A 159 13.14 5.83 -3.23
N VAL A 160 13.58 4.90 -4.07
CA VAL A 160 13.48 3.45 -3.80
C VAL A 160 14.72 3.00 -3.04
N GLN A 161 14.56 2.68 -1.76
CA GLN A 161 15.68 2.36 -0.86
C GLN A 161 15.96 0.86 -0.75
N GLY A 162 15.00 0.01 -1.11
CA GLY A 162 15.18 -1.44 -1.03
C GLY A 162 14.10 -2.22 -1.74
N LEU A 163 14.49 -3.40 -2.23
CA LEU A 163 13.62 -4.38 -2.88
C LEU A 163 13.90 -5.75 -2.29
N TYR A 164 12.83 -6.43 -1.88
CA TYR A 164 12.86 -7.81 -1.46
C TYR A 164 12.09 -8.65 -2.47
N ASP A 165 12.82 -9.43 -3.28
CA ASP A 165 12.25 -10.34 -4.27
C ASP A 165 12.07 -11.73 -3.65
N LEU A 166 10.87 -12.30 -3.74
CA LEU A 166 10.57 -13.64 -3.22
C LEU A 166 11.21 -14.75 -4.06
N GLY A 167 11.55 -14.45 -5.30
CA GLY A 167 12.02 -15.39 -6.30
C GLY A 167 10.88 -16.12 -7.02
N PRO A 168 11.21 -16.89 -8.07
CA PRO A 168 10.22 -17.51 -8.95
C PRO A 168 9.35 -18.55 -8.23
N GLY A 169 8.04 -18.50 -8.50
CA GLY A 169 7.06 -19.45 -7.95
C GLY A 169 6.72 -19.24 -6.48
N ARG A 170 7.17 -18.14 -5.87
CA ARG A 170 6.86 -17.77 -4.49
C ARG A 170 6.03 -16.50 -4.48
N PHE A 171 4.99 -16.49 -3.66
CA PHE A 171 4.04 -15.39 -3.60
C PHE A 171 3.73 -15.00 -2.17
N GLY A 172 3.76 -13.70 -1.90
CA GLY A 172 3.57 -13.12 -0.58
C GLY A 172 2.12 -12.71 -0.29
N SER A 173 1.93 -12.19 0.91
CA SER A 173 0.78 -11.35 1.28
C SER A 173 1.18 -9.87 1.40
N GLU A 174 0.21 -9.00 1.71
CA GLU A 174 0.51 -7.70 2.32
C GLU A 174 1.45 -7.88 3.53
N ALA A 175 2.41 -6.98 3.65
CA ALA A 175 3.35 -6.95 4.78
C ALA A 175 2.89 -6.01 5.88
N ILE A 176 3.11 -6.39 7.13
CA ILE A 176 2.78 -5.55 8.28
C ILE A 176 4.07 -5.00 8.86
N PHE A 177 4.13 -3.67 9.01
CA PHE A 177 5.20 -3.04 9.75
C PHE A 177 4.94 -3.18 11.24
N VAL A 178 5.90 -3.72 11.97
CA VAL A 178 5.90 -3.83 13.42
C VAL A 178 7.11 -3.06 13.96
N PRO A 179 6.91 -1.96 14.69
CA PRO A 179 8.04 -1.19 15.23
C PRO A 179 8.79 -2.02 16.28
N ARG A 180 10.11 -1.85 16.35
CA ARG A 180 10.94 -2.47 17.41
C ARG A 180 10.52 -1.98 18.79
N VAL A 181 10.24 -0.68 18.89
CA VAL A 181 9.72 -0.01 20.08
C VAL A 181 8.46 0.73 19.66
N PRO A 182 7.29 0.45 20.27
CA PRO A 182 6.05 1.15 19.94
C PRO A 182 6.16 2.67 20.07
N GLY A 183 5.50 3.41 19.17
CA GLY A 183 5.49 4.86 19.17
C GLY A 183 6.47 5.49 18.17
N ILE A 184 6.90 6.72 18.47
CA ILE A 184 7.65 7.60 17.55
C ILE A 184 9.02 8.02 18.10
N THR A 185 9.52 7.33 19.13
CA THR A 185 10.79 7.68 19.80
C THR A 185 12.02 7.10 19.10
N SER A 186 11.85 6.01 18.35
CA SER A 186 12.89 5.43 17.50
C SER A 186 12.83 6.01 16.09
N GLU A 187 13.81 5.66 15.26
CA GLU A 187 13.72 5.94 13.81
C GLU A 187 12.46 5.30 13.23
N GLU A 188 11.83 5.99 12.29
CA GLU A 188 10.50 5.63 11.77
C GLU A 188 10.45 4.21 11.17
N ASP A 189 11.55 3.77 10.54
CA ASP A 189 11.72 2.46 9.93
C ASP A 189 12.43 1.43 10.83
N ASP A 190 12.68 1.75 12.11
CA ASP A 190 13.24 0.81 13.08
C ASP A 190 12.18 -0.21 13.50
N GLY A 191 12.13 -1.30 12.76
CA GLY A 191 11.17 -2.37 12.97
C GLY A 191 11.31 -3.47 11.94
N TYR A 192 10.22 -4.20 11.80
CA TYR A 192 10.17 -5.43 11.02
C TYR A 192 8.98 -5.40 10.06
N LEU A 193 9.17 -6.04 8.90
CA LEU A 193 8.07 -6.38 8.00
C LEU A 193 7.74 -7.86 8.17
N ILE A 194 6.48 -8.16 8.47
CA ILE A 194 5.99 -9.52 8.69
C ILE A 194 4.91 -9.83 7.65
N PHE A 195 5.06 -10.94 6.93
CA PHE A 195 4.12 -11.36 5.89
C PHE A 195 4.18 -12.86 5.67
N PHE A 196 3.10 -13.40 5.09
CA PHE A 196 3.06 -14.78 4.65
C PHE A 196 3.73 -14.93 3.29
N VAL A 197 4.35 -16.08 3.07
CA VAL A 197 4.89 -16.53 1.79
C VAL A 197 4.36 -17.91 1.48
N HIS A 198 3.85 -18.11 0.27
CA HIS A 198 3.48 -19.40 -0.28
C HIS A 198 4.43 -19.76 -1.42
N ASP A 199 5.11 -20.90 -1.29
CA ASP A 199 5.97 -21.44 -2.33
C ASP A 199 5.16 -22.46 -3.17
N GLU A 200 4.73 -22.07 -4.36
CA GLU A 200 3.97 -22.95 -5.28
C GLU A 200 4.85 -24.10 -5.79
N ASN A 201 6.19 -24.01 -5.73
CA ASN A 201 7.07 -25.10 -6.14
C ASN A 201 7.05 -26.26 -5.15
N THR A 202 6.81 -25.99 -3.86
CA THR A 202 6.80 -27.02 -2.80
C THR A 202 5.43 -27.21 -2.16
N GLY A 203 4.47 -26.32 -2.42
CA GLY A 203 3.16 -26.27 -1.78
C GLY A 203 3.18 -25.78 -0.32
N LYS A 204 4.34 -25.38 0.20
CA LYS A 204 4.51 -24.95 1.60
C LYS A 204 4.20 -23.47 1.79
N SER A 205 3.94 -23.09 3.04
CA SER A 205 3.84 -21.70 3.45
C SER A 205 4.76 -21.41 4.63
N ALA A 206 5.19 -20.16 4.73
CA ALA A 206 5.98 -19.67 5.85
C ALA A 206 5.59 -18.22 6.19
N ILE A 207 5.98 -17.75 7.36
CA ILE A 207 6.01 -16.33 7.69
C ILE A 207 7.45 -15.86 7.52
N HIS A 208 7.65 -14.79 6.75
CA HIS A 208 8.94 -14.11 6.65
C HIS A 208 8.92 -12.88 7.55
N VAL A 209 10.05 -12.66 8.24
CA VAL A 209 10.31 -11.44 9.02
C VAL A 209 11.53 -10.77 8.41
N LEU A 210 11.36 -9.57 7.88
CA LEU A 210 12.44 -8.75 7.34
C LEU A 210 12.77 -7.62 8.30
N ASP A 211 14.04 -7.23 8.33
CA ASP A 211 14.43 -5.94 8.90
C ASP A 211 13.99 -4.83 7.93
N ALA A 212 13.05 -3.99 8.40
CA ALA A 212 12.38 -2.98 7.58
C ALA A 212 13.32 -1.81 7.22
N LYS A 213 14.41 -1.64 7.97
CA LYS A 213 15.39 -0.60 7.72
C LYS A 213 16.31 -0.98 6.57
N THR A 214 16.89 -2.18 6.66
CA THR A 214 17.92 -2.66 5.74
C THR A 214 17.36 -3.27 4.47
N MET A 215 16.12 -3.80 4.49
CA MET A 215 15.52 -4.53 3.36
C MET A 215 16.44 -5.64 2.83
N SER A 216 17.18 -6.31 3.72
CA SER A 216 18.08 -7.42 3.38
C SER A 216 17.35 -8.52 2.61
N THR A 217 18.04 -9.13 1.64
CA THR A 217 17.55 -10.33 0.93
C THR A 217 17.47 -11.56 1.83
N ASP A 218 18.21 -11.57 2.94
CA ASP A 218 18.16 -12.61 3.96
C ASP A 218 17.21 -12.18 5.08
N PRO A 219 16.06 -12.86 5.26
CA PRO A 219 15.13 -12.58 6.35
C PRO A 219 15.79 -12.79 7.72
N VAL A 220 15.41 -11.98 8.70
CA VAL A 220 15.88 -12.16 10.09
C VAL A 220 15.25 -13.39 10.74
N ALA A 221 14.08 -13.81 10.27
CA ALA A 221 13.46 -15.07 10.64
C ALA A 221 12.54 -15.60 9.52
N VAL A 222 12.45 -16.92 9.44
CA VAL A 222 11.47 -17.65 8.63
C VAL A 222 10.80 -18.68 9.52
N VAL A 223 9.47 -18.61 9.64
CA VAL A 223 8.68 -19.55 10.44
C VAL A 223 7.88 -20.44 9.49
N GLU A 224 8.28 -21.70 9.36
CA GLU A 224 7.56 -22.67 8.53
C GLU A 224 6.17 -22.98 9.11
N LEU A 225 5.15 -23.02 8.25
CA LEU A 225 3.79 -23.33 8.64
C LEU A 225 3.43 -24.78 8.28
N PRO A 226 2.66 -25.48 9.14
CA PRO A 226 2.29 -26.88 8.89
C PRO A 226 1.27 -27.04 7.75
N HIS A 227 0.62 -25.94 7.34
CA HIS A 227 -0.42 -25.93 6.33
C HIS A 227 -0.28 -24.74 5.39
N ARG A 228 -0.84 -24.90 4.19
CA ARG A 228 -0.93 -23.84 3.20
C ARG A 228 -1.78 -22.68 3.71
N VAL A 229 -1.23 -21.47 3.60
CA VAL A 229 -1.98 -20.22 3.73
C VAL A 229 -2.40 -19.78 2.32
N PRO A 230 -3.71 -19.62 2.03
CA PRO A 230 -4.17 -19.09 0.75
C PRO A 230 -3.70 -17.65 0.50
N TYR A 231 -3.78 -17.19 -0.75
CA TYR A 231 -3.56 -15.78 -1.07
C TYR A 231 -4.58 -14.93 -0.31
N GLY A 232 -4.05 -14.13 0.61
CA GLY A 232 -4.81 -13.18 1.43
C GLY A 232 -4.80 -11.79 0.81
N PHE A 233 -5.54 -10.89 1.47
CA PHE A 233 -5.54 -9.46 1.15
C PHE A 233 -4.87 -8.71 2.28
N HIS A 234 -5.65 -8.35 3.30
CA HIS A 234 -5.18 -7.53 4.41
C HIS A 234 -4.73 -8.35 5.61
N ALA A 235 -3.78 -7.79 6.34
CA ALA A 235 -3.41 -8.26 7.65
C ALA A 235 -3.35 -7.11 8.67
N PHE A 236 -3.37 -7.50 9.94
CA PHE A 236 -3.24 -6.61 11.08
C PHE A 236 -2.41 -7.30 12.15
N PHE A 237 -1.57 -6.54 12.85
CA PHE A 237 -0.79 -7.04 13.98
C PHE A 237 -1.40 -6.50 15.27
N VAL A 238 -1.61 -7.39 16.23
CA VAL A 238 -2.10 -7.03 17.56
C VAL A 238 -1.02 -7.41 18.56
N THR A 239 -0.60 -6.44 19.36
CA THR A 239 0.32 -6.68 20.48
C THR A 239 -0.37 -7.50 21.57
N GLU A 240 0.43 -8.14 22.42
CA GLU A 240 -0.09 -8.81 23.61
C GLU A 240 -0.84 -7.83 24.51
N GLU A 241 -0.33 -6.62 24.73
CA GLU A 241 -1.01 -5.61 25.55
C GLU A 241 -2.37 -5.20 24.97
N GLN A 242 -2.48 -5.02 23.65
CA GLN A 242 -3.75 -4.70 22.99
C GLN A 242 -4.76 -5.84 23.13
N LEU A 243 -4.33 -7.10 22.98
CA LEU A 243 -5.20 -8.27 23.18
C LEU A 243 -5.69 -8.35 24.64
N GLN A 244 -4.80 -8.11 25.61
CA GLN A 244 -5.16 -8.09 27.02
C GLN A 244 -6.14 -6.97 27.35
N GLU A 245 -5.94 -5.76 26.82
CA GLU A 245 -6.85 -4.63 27.03
C GLU A 245 -8.23 -4.90 26.44
N GLN A 246 -8.31 -5.52 25.26
CA GLN A 246 -9.58 -5.92 24.66
C GLN A 246 -10.35 -6.91 25.54
N ALA A 247 -9.65 -7.82 26.23
CA ALA A 247 -10.28 -8.79 27.14
C ALA A 247 -10.78 -8.18 28.46
N ARG A 248 -10.41 -6.92 28.77
CA ARG A 248 -10.86 -6.20 29.98
C ARG A 248 -12.12 -5.34 29.75
N LEU A 249 -12.48 -5.09 28.48
CA LEU A 249 -13.72 -4.44 28.05
C LEU A 249 -14.91 -5.41 28.10
#